data_AF-A0A9D6TVR2-F1
#
_entry.id   AF-A0A9D6TVR2-F1
#
_cell.length_a   1.000
_cell.length_b   1.000
_cell.length_c   1.000
_cell.angle_alpha   90.00
_cell.angle_beta   90.00
_cell.angle_gamma   90.00
#
_symmetry.space_group_name_H-M   'P 1'
#
loop_
_entity.id
_entity.type
_entity.pdbx_description
1 polymer ?
#
loop_
_entity_poly.entity_id
_entity_poly.type
_entity_poly.pdbx_seq_one_letter_code
_entity_poly.pdbx_strand_id
1 'polypeptide(L)'
;MSCISWAEFLCGPVGVEDVELAGRVVQDPIAVLGADAVLTPRLFNLTGRRRGSLTDCMIAATAIRTGAPLASADPADFRRFEPAGLTIVAA
;
A
#
# COMPACT_ATOMS: atom_id res chain seq x y z
N MET A 1 2.03 8.27 -0.92
CA MET A 1 1.62 7.14 -0.05
C MET A 1 0.19 6.74 -0.42
N SER A 2 -0.23 5.47 -0.25
CA SER A 2 -1.65 5.08 -0.41
C SER A 2 -2.48 5.58 0.78
N CYS A 3 -3.75 5.93 0.56
CA CYS A 3 -4.68 6.28 1.65
C CYS A 3 -4.91 5.13 2.65
N ILE A 4 -4.68 3.88 2.22
CA ILE A 4 -4.75 2.70 3.08
C ILE A 4 -3.59 2.68 4.08
N SER A 5 -2.35 2.84 3.60
CA SER A 5 -1.18 2.94 4.48
C SER A 5 -1.28 4.16 5.40
N TRP A 6 -1.84 5.28 4.91
CA TRP A 6 -2.08 6.45 5.74
C TRP A 6 -3.08 6.16 6.86
N ALA A 7 -4.18 5.45 6.56
CA ALA A 7 -5.13 5.01 7.58
C ALA A 7 -4.48 4.08 8.62
N GLU A 8 -3.61 3.15 8.20
CA GLU A 8 -2.86 2.30 9.13
C GLU A 8 -1.93 3.10 10.04
N PHE A 9 -1.24 4.10 9.49
CA PHE A 9 -0.40 5.01 10.29
C PHE A 9 -1.20 5.75 11.35
N LEU A 10 -2.40 6.23 11.01
CA LEU A 10 -3.29 6.94 11.95
C LEU A 10 -3.86 6.04 13.07
N CYS A 11 -3.89 4.71 12.89
CA CYS A 11 -4.25 3.78 13.96
C CYS A 11 -3.23 3.77 15.12
N GLY A 12 -2.00 4.21 14.86
CA GLY A 12 -0.97 4.43 15.85
C GLY A 12 -0.14 3.20 16.23
N PRO A 13 0.73 3.33 17.27
CA PRO A 13 0.85 4.48 18.16
C PRO A 13 1.49 5.70 17.46
N VAL A 14 0.74 6.81 17.36
CA VAL A 14 1.22 8.06 16.76
C VAL A 14 0.61 9.26 17.49
N GLY A 15 1.43 10.27 17.80
CA GLY A 15 0.97 11.52 18.41
C GLY A 15 0.37 12.49 17.39
N VAL A 16 -0.44 13.45 17.85
CA VAL A 16 -1.01 14.49 16.97
C VAL A 16 0.09 15.27 16.23
N GLU A 17 1.17 15.64 16.92
CA GLU A 17 2.30 16.37 16.35
C GLU A 17 3.01 15.55 15.25
N ASP A 18 3.17 14.24 15.46
CA ASP A 18 3.75 13.33 14.46
C ASP A 18 2.86 13.18 13.23
N VAL A 19 1.53 13.13 13.42
CA VAL A 19 0.57 13.10 12.31
C VAL A 19 0.65 14.38 11.47
N GLU A 20 0.69 15.55 12.13
CA GLU A 20 0.82 16.82 11.43
C GLU A 20 2.14 16.93 10.66
N LEU A 21 3.25 16.47 11.27
CA LEU A 21 4.55 16.43 10.60
C LEU A 21 4.54 15.50 9.40
N ALA A 22 4.02 14.28 9.56
CA ALA A 22 3.94 13.30 8.47
C ALA A 22 3.05 13.80 7.33
N GLY A 23 1.94 14.49 7.63
CA GLY A 23 1.05 15.07 6.63
C GLY A 23 1.73 16.12 5.75
N ARG A 24 2.66 16.91 6.31
CA ARG A 24 3.47 17.87 5.53
C ARG A 24 4.43 17.19 4.56
N VAL A 25 4.91 15.99 4.88
CA VAL A 25 5.85 15.21 4.04
C VAL A 25 5.11 14.39 2.99
N VAL A 26 4.07 13.66 3.41
CA VAL A 26 3.31 12.73 2.57
C VAL A 26 2.37 13.44 1.60
N GLN A 27 1.94 14.67 1.95
CA GLN A 27 0.89 15.41 1.25
C GLN A 27 -0.41 14.58 1.18
N ASP A 28 -1.19 14.71 0.10
CA ASP A 28 -2.45 13.99 -0.07
C ASP A 28 -2.21 12.50 -0.37
N PRO A 29 -2.71 11.58 0.47
CA PRO A 29 -2.63 10.16 0.18
C PRO A 29 -3.40 9.78 -1.08
N ILE A 30 -2.83 8.87 -1.87
CA ILE A 30 -3.42 8.39 -3.12
C ILE A 30 -4.68 7.58 -2.79
N ALA A 31 -5.83 8.04 -3.29
CA ALA A 31 -7.11 7.38 -3.10
C ALA A 31 -7.18 6.01 -3.79
N VAL A 32 -7.86 5.07 -3.14
CA VAL A 32 -8.30 3.81 -3.76
C VAL A 32 -9.50 4.11 -4.66
N LEU A 33 -9.41 3.65 -5.90
CA LEU A 33 -10.43 3.85 -6.93
C LEU A 33 -11.09 2.51 -7.30
N GLY A 34 -12.18 2.57 -8.07
CA GLY A 34 -12.86 1.35 -8.56
C GLY A 34 -11.93 0.42 -9.35
N ALA A 35 -10.93 0.97 -10.06
CA ALA A 35 -9.91 0.17 -10.75
C ALA A 35 -9.05 -0.67 -9.79
N ASP A 36 -8.73 -0.15 -8.60
CA ASP A 36 -7.98 -0.88 -7.58
C ASP A 36 -8.82 -2.03 -7.02
N ALA A 37 -10.12 -1.80 -6.80
CA ALA A 37 -11.05 -2.82 -6.33
C ALA A 37 -11.18 -4.03 -7.29
N VAL A 38 -10.86 -3.86 -8.58
CA VAL A 38 -10.80 -4.97 -9.56
C VAL A 38 -9.45 -5.71 -9.50
N LEU A 39 -8.34 -5.00 -9.25
CA LEU A 39 -7.00 -5.58 -9.20
C LEU A 39 -6.70 -6.26 -7.86
N THR A 40 -7.09 -5.67 -6.75
CA THR A 40 -6.92 -6.21 -5.38
C THR A 40 -7.31 -7.68 -5.23
N PRO A 41 -8.52 -8.15 -5.64
CA PRO A 41 -8.87 -9.55 -5.50
C PRO A 41 -8.02 -10.47 -6.38
N ARG A 42 -7.52 -10.00 -7.54
CA ARG A 42 -6.59 -10.76 -8.37
C ARG A 42 -5.27 -10.99 -7.63
N LEU A 43 -4.72 -9.94 -7.02
CA LEU A 43 -3.51 -10.04 -6.19
C LEU A 43 -3.74 -10.97 -4.99
N PHE A 44 -4.85 -10.79 -4.27
CA PHE A 44 -5.20 -11.61 -3.11
C PHE A 44 -5.30 -13.11 -3.45
N ASN A 45 -5.89 -13.43 -4.60
CA ASN A 45 -5.99 -14.81 -5.08
C ASN A 45 -4.65 -15.36 -5.56
N LEU A 46 -3.85 -14.56 -6.28
CA LEU A 46 -2.52 -14.93 -6.76
C LEU A 46 -1.59 -15.35 -5.62
N THR A 47 -1.72 -14.69 -4.46
CA THR A 47 -0.86 -14.94 -3.29
C THR A 47 -1.42 -15.95 -2.31
N GLY A 48 -2.43 -16.74 -2.70
CA GLY A 48 -2.98 -17.83 -1.90
C GLY A 48 -3.94 -17.40 -0.79
N ARG A 49 -4.57 -16.22 -0.90
CA ARG A 49 -5.65 -15.75 0.00
C ARG A 49 -5.26 -15.70 1.48
N ARG A 50 -4.03 -15.26 1.77
CA ARG A 50 -3.52 -15.15 3.14
C ARG A 50 -4.41 -14.26 4.00
N ARG A 51 -4.77 -14.74 5.19
CA ARG A 51 -5.51 -13.94 6.16
C ARG A 51 -4.70 -12.68 6.51
N GLY A 52 -5.36 -11.53 6.48
CA GLY A 52 -4.74 -10.23 6.79
C GLY A 52 -4.05 -9.54 5.60
N SER A 53 -3.85 -10.20 4.46
CA SER A 53 -3.09 -9.61 3.34
C SER A 53 -3.93 -8.74 2.38
N LEU A 54 -5.21 -8.51 2.68
CA LEU A 54 -6.09 -7.75 1.78
C LEU A 54 -5.62 -6.29 1.68
N THR A 55 -5.21 -5.71 2.81
CA THR A 55 -4.68 -4.34 2.89
C THR A 55 -3.42 -4.18 2.03
N ASP A 56 -2.45 -5.11 2.13
CA ASP A 56 -1.28 -5.16 1.25
C ASP A 56 -1.68 -5.21 -0.23
N CYS A 57 -2.70 -6.00 -0.56
CA CYS A 57 -3.20 -6.10 -1.95
C CYS A 57 -3.83 -4.79 -2.42
N MET A 58 -4.46 -4.00 -1.54
CA MET A 58 -4.98 -2.67 -1.88
C MET A 58 -3.86 -1.65 -2.09
N ILE A 59 -2.83 -1.69 -1.24
CA ILE A 59 -1.65 -0.84 -1.35
C ILE A 59 -0.90 -1.17 -2.66
N ALA A 60 -0.65 -2.45 -2.93
CA ALA A 60 0.00 -2.91 -4.15
C ALA A 60 -0.80 -2.57 -5.41
N ALA A 61 -2.13 -2.73 -5.39
CA ALA A 61 -2.98 -2.34 -6.51
C ALA A 61 -2.89 -0.83 -6.80
N THR A 62 -2.90 0.00 -5.75
CA THR A 62 -2.74 1.46 -5.87
C THR A 62 -1.39 1.82 -6.49
N ALA A 63 -0.31 1.18 -6.06
CA ALA A 63 1.05 1.39 -6.60
C ALA A 63 1.15 0.98 -8.08
N ILE A 64 0.63 -0.20 -8.43
CA ILE A 64 0.59 -0.69 -9.82
C ILE A 64 -0.19 0.28 -10.72
N ARG A 65 -1.38 0.71 -10.29
CA ARG A 65 -2.21 1.63 -11.08
C ARG A 65 -1.51 2.98 -11.32
N THR A 66 -0.80 3.49 -10.32
CA THR A 66 -0.14 4.80 -10.42
C THR A 66 1.26 4.72 -11.03
N GLY A 67 1.77 3.52 -11.29
CA GLY A 67 3.16 3.32 -11.72
C GLY A 67 4.18 3.74 -10.65
N ALA A 68 3.75 3.88 -9.40
CA ALA A 68 4.61 4.32 -8.31
C ALA A 68 5.41 3.14 -7.74
N PRO A 69 6.72 3.28 -7.52
CA PRO A 69 7.48 2.27 -6.80
C PRO A 69 7.04 2.23 -5.33
N LEU A 70 6.97 1.03 -4.77
CA LEU A 70 6.58 0.78 -3.39
C LEU A 70 7.82 0.71 -2.50
N ALA A 71 7.92 1.65 -1.55
CA ALA A 71 8.89 1.60 -0.47
C ALA A 71 8.28 0.83 0.72
N SER A 72 9.00 -0.16 1.25
CA SER A 72 8.58 -0.94 2.42
C SER A 72 9.79 -1.35 3.25
N ALA A 73 9.64 -1.31 4.58
CA ALA A 73 10.60 -1.90 5.51
C ALA A 73 10.55 -3.44 5.51
N ASP A 74 9.46 -4.03 5.02
CA ASP A 74 9.35 -5.46 4.73
C ASP A 74 9.06 -5.67 3.23
N PRO A 75 10.09 -5.67 2.38
CA PRO A 75 9.91 -5.90 0.94
C PRO A 75 9.48 -7.34 0.64
N ALA A 76 9.74 -8.31 1.52
CA ALA A 76 9.41 -9.71 1.28
C ALA A 76 7.89 -9.91 1.17
N ASP A 77 7.13 -9.15 1.94
CA ASP A 77 5.67 -9.17 1.88
C ASP A 77 5.09 -8.58 0.59
N PHE A 78 5.84 -7.75 -0.13
CA PHE A 78 5.39 -7.17 -1.39
C PHE A 78 5.96 -7.85 -2.64
N ARG A 79 7.10 -8.57 -2.54
CA ARG A 79 7.74 -9.25 -3.69
C ARG A 79 6.81 -10.23 -4.41
N ARG A 80 5.87 -10.84 -3.68
CA ARG A 80 4.82 -11.71 -4.25
C ARG A 80 3.92 -11.01 -5.29
N PHE A 81 3.93 -9.69 -5.37
CA PHE A 81 3.18 -8.89 -6.35
C PHE A 81 4.03 -8.40 -7.53
N GLU A 82 5.35 -8.61 -7.54
CA GLU A 82 6.22 -8.24 -8.68
C GLU A 82 5.76 -8.87 -10.01
N PRO A 83 5.29 -10.13 -10.07
CA PRO A 83 4.75 -10.70 -11.31
C PRO A 83 3.50 -9.98 -11.85
N ALA A 84 2.80 -9.22 -11.00
CA ALA A 84 1.64 -8.41 -11.37
C ALA A 84 2.02 -6.96 -11.75
N GLY A 85 3.32 -6.65 -11.83
CA GLY A 85 3.84 -5.34 -12.22
C GLY A 85 4.18 -4.42 -11.07
N LEU A 86 4.19 -4.90 -9.81
CA LEU A 86 4.64 -4.08 -8.69
C LEU A 86 6.16 -3.85 -8.79
N THR A 87 6.59 -2.60 -8.69
CA THR A 87 8.00 -2.25 -8.53
C THR A 87 8.27 -1.94 -7.06
N ILE A 88 9.31 -2.53 -6.49
CA ILE A 88 9.71 -2.30 -5.10
C ILE A 88 11.02 -1.52 -5.09
N VAL A 89 11.08 -0.47 -4.27
CA VAL A 89 12.33 0.21 -3.93
C VAL A 89 12.64 -0.13 -2.48
N ALA A 90 13.78 -0.78 -2.25
CA ALA A 90 14.25 -1.00 -0.89
C ALA A 90 14.63 0.37 -0.29
N ALA A 91 14.07 0.67 0.89
CA ALA A 91 14.55 1.74 1.74
C ALA A 91 15.78 1.27 2.54
#